data_AF-A0AAI9TVA6-F1
#
_entry.id   AF-A0AAI9TVA6-F1
#
_cell.length_a   1.000
_cell.length_b   1.000
_cell.length_c   1.000
_cell.angle_alpha   90.00
_cell.angle_beta   90.00
_cell.angle_gamma   90.00
#
_symmetry.space_group_name_H-M   'P 1'
#
loop_
_entity.id
_entity.type
_entity.pdbx_description
1 polymer ?
#
loop_
_entity_poly.entity_id
_entity_poly.type
_entity_poly.pdbx_seq_one_letter_code
_entity_poly.pdbx_strand_id
1 'polypeptide(L)'
;MIFTLLATKAAKKARGENLARAKAKLERRMELGNNTLIIGGSETTATLLARVTYYLLTNRDCLAKLADEVRSSFKTEEEINLVSVNKLTYMLACLDEALRVYPPVSMGLPRVTPKGGATICGNFVPENTIVAIHQWAINHNEQYFKDPYGFHPERFIGDEKFASDNREAFQPFHIGSRNCLGRNLAYVEMRLILARLIWNFDIEIDEDYKDWAKKQQVFIFSSLMFSSTQRGVTIVKRLSSIRASPQSEHRRKSPGSAIIESSQEVVMSASARTWRDSAYLVISGIQLTAMLLVDLVPFYPSALYAAPSSPLHFLQVLRDFYISTYNDPFFTASHENLPSWFKLFTYIEIVYQLPMAAWMVYRFSRNTGTTAGFELAVLVFCVECALTTLTCIYDVFHWDPAVYSQAQKNVFVFNLYGPWVVIPALMGLDMWLRILKRVNPADGTKKLQ
;
A
#
# COMPACT_ATOMS: atom_id res chain seq x y z
N MET A 1 52.28 32.04 16.32
CA MET A 1 52.13 31.14 15.14
C MET A 1 51.35 29.86 15.47
N ILE A 2 51.72 29.10 16.52
CA ILE A 2 51.04 27.84 16.91
C ILE A 2 49.57 28.07 17.34
N PHE A 3 49.29 29.10 18.14
CA PHE A 3 47.92 29.44 18.56
C PHE A 3 46.98 29.74 17.40
N THR A 4 47.45 30.48 16.39
CA THR A 4 46.69 30.79 15.18
C THR A 4 46.37 29.52 14.40
N LEU A 5 47.33 28.60 14.25
CA LEU A 5 47.14 27.31 13.58
C LEU A 5 46.12 26.41 14.27
N LEU A 6 46.13 26.37 15.61
CA LEU A 6 45.16 25.63 16.42
C LEU A 6 43.75 26.23 16.33
N ALA A 7 43.63 27.56 16.37
CA ALA A 7 42.36 28.26 16.19
C ALA A 7 41.77 28.00 14.79
N THR A 8 42.59 28.02 13.73
CA THR A 8 42.13 27.73 12.37
C THR A 8 41.71 26.26 12.20
N LYS A 9 42.42 25.31 12.83
CA LYS A 9 42.01 23.89 12.87
C LYS A 9 40.69 23.69 13.61
N ALA A 10 40.53 24.32 14.77
CA ALA A 10 39.29 24.27 15.55
C ALA A 10 38.10 24.87 14.78
N ALA A 11 38.30 26.02 14.10
CA ALA A 11 37.28 26.65 13.28
C ALA A 11 36.88 25.81 12.06
N LYS A 12 37.84 25.15 11.38
CA LYS A 12 37.55 24.20 10.29
C LYS A 12 36.79 22.97 10.78
N LYS A 13 37.16 22.41 11.94
CA LYS A 13 36.46 21.27 12.56
C LYS A 13 35.02 21.64 12.94
N ALA A 14 34.83 22.78 13.62
CA ALA A 14 33.50 23.29 13.98
C ALA A 14 32.62 23.59 12.74
N ARG A 15 33.22 24.12 11.66
CA ARG A 15 32.52 24.33 10.38
C ARG A 15 32.11 23.00 9.72
N GLY A 16 32.98 21.99 9.77
CA GLY A 16 32.68 20.64 9.27
C GLY A 16 31.58 19.95 10.08
N GLU A 17 31.62 20.02 11.41
CA GLU A 17 30.60 19.48 12.31
C GLU A 17 29.24 20.16 12.11
N ASN A 18 29.22 21.49 11.94
CA ASN A 18 28.00 22.25 11.65
C ASN A 18 27.42 21.89 10.27
N LEU A 19 28.27 21.66 9.26
CA LEU A 19 27.83 21.23 7.93
C LEU A 19 27.25 19.81 7.97
N ALA A 20 27.89 18.88 8.68
CA ALA A 20 27.40 17.52 8.85
C ALA A 20 26.04 17.48 9.57
N ARG A 21 25.88 18.27 10.64
CA ARG A 21 24.59 18.42 11.35
C ARG A 21 23.51 19.02 10.46
N ALA A 22 23.85 20.03 9.64
CA ALA A 22 22.91 20.63 8.69
C ALA A 22 22.49 19.64 7.60
N LYS A 23 23.43 18.84 7.07
CA LYS A 23 23.17 17.79 6.08
C LYS A 23 22.24 16.71 6.64
N ALA A 24 22.55 16.16 7.82
CA ALA A 24 21.71 15.16 8.48
C ALA A 24 20.29 15.70 8.77
N LYS A 25 20.16 16.96 9.17
CA LYS A 25 18.85 17.62 9.38
C LYS A 25 18.07 17.76 8.07
N LEU A 26 18.75 18.06 6.97
CA LEU A 26 18.13 18.17 5.64
C LEU A 26 17.68 16.79 5.15
N GLU A 27 18.55 15.77 5.22
CA GLU A 27 18.25 14.39 4.84
C GLU A 27 17.00 13.88 5.59
N ARG A 28 16.96 14.08 6.92
CA ARG A 28 15.80 13.70 7.73
C ARG A 28 14.52 14.44 7.31
N ARG A 29 14.60 15.71 6.92
CA ARG A 29 13.44 16.47 6.43
C ARG A 29 12.96 15.95 5.08
N MET A 30 13.89 15.61 4.19
CA MET A 30 13.56 15.02 2.89
C MET A 30 12.90 13.67 3.07
N GLU A 31 13.44 12.82 3.95
CA GLU A 31 12.87 11.51 4.29
C GLU A 31 11.43 11.63 4.81
N LEU A 32 11.20 12.49 5.81
CA LEU A 32 9.86 12.72 6.36
C LEU A 32 8.89 13.29 5.31
N GLY A 33 9.37 14.20 4.45
CA GLY A 33 8.59 14.76 3.35
C GLY A 33 8.17 13.68 2.35
N ASN A 34 9.13 12.87 1.90
CA ASN A 34 8.90 11.79 0.94
C ASN A 34 7.93 10.74 1.49
N ASN A 35 8.10 10.31 2.74
CA ASN A 35 7.19 9.35 3.37
C ASN A 35 5.75 9.90 3.43
N THR A 36 5.60 11.19 3.73
CA THR A 36 4.28 11.85 3.77
C THR A 36 3.64 11.87 2.37
N LEU A 37 4.42 12.15 1.32
CA LEU A 37 3.93 12.18 -0.06
C LEU A 37 3.54 10.78 -0.56
N ILE A 38 4.37 9.77 -0.28
CA ILE A 38 4.11 8.37 -0.68
C ILE A 38 2.80 7.90 -0.05
N ILE A 39 2.68 7.98 1.28
CA ILE A 39 1.47 7.54 1.99
C ILE A 39 0.25 8.35 1.57
N GLY A 40 0.40 9.67 1.44
CA GLY A 40 -0.69 10.56 1.07
C GLY A 40 -1.23 10.30 -0.35
N GLY A 41 -0.35 9.96 -1.30
CA GLY A 41 -0.70 9.75 -2.70
C GLY A 41 -1.16 8.33 -3.04
N SER A 42 -0.57 7.29 -2.42
CA SER A 42 -0.86 5.90 -2.77
C SER A 42 -2.16 5.40 -2.12
N GLU A 43 -2.22 5.41 -0.79
CA GLU A 43 -3.27 4.72 -0.03
C GLU A 43 -4.64 5.36 -0.24
N THR A 44 -4.70 6.70 -0.28
CA THR A 44 -5.96 7.44 -0.44
C THR A 44 -6.59 7.21 -1.81
N THR A 45 -5.77 7.26 -2.86
CA THR A 45 -6.17 7.03 -4.25
C THR A 45 -6.60 5.59 -4.48
N ALA A 46 -5.83 4.62 -3.99
CA ALA A 46 -6.15 3.20 -4.10
C ALA A 46 -7.46 2.86 -3.37
N THR A 47 -7.64 3.36 -2.14
CA THR A 47 -8.86 3.18 -1.36
C THR A 47 -10.11 3.69 -2.08
N LEU A 48 -10.00 4.88 -2.68
CA LEU A 48 -11.08 5.51 -3.42
C LEU A 48 -11.40 4.78 -4.72
N LEU A 49 -10.38 4.39 -5.49
CA LEU A 49 -10.58 3.58 -6.70
C LEU A 49 -11.28 2.26 -6.38
N ALA A 50 -10.87 1.57 -5.31
CA ALA A 50 -11.53 0.36 -4.87
C ALA A 50 -13.00 0.61 -4.47
N ARG A 51 -13.31 1.76 -3.86
CA ARG A 51 -14.67 2.14 -3.46
C ARG A 51 -15.56 2.52 -4.63
N VAL A 52 -15.09 3.39 -5.53
CA VAL A 52 -15.88 3.79 -6.69
C VAL A 52 -16.21 2.58 -7.55
N THR A 53 -15.26 1.65 -7.74
CA THR A 53 -15.52 0.38 -8.43
C THR A 53 -16.61 -0.43 -7.73
N TYR A 54 -16.54 -0.61 -6.40
CA TYR A 54 -17.60 -1.32 -5.66
C TYR A 54 -18.98 -0.65 -5.78
N TYR A 55 -19.05 0.68 -5.65
CA TYR A 55 -20.31 1.40 -5.78
C TYR A 55 -20.89 1.31 -7.19
N LEU A 56 -20.06 1.37 -8.22
CA LEU A 56 -20.49 1.16 -9.61
C LEU A 56 -21.01 -0.28 -9.81
N LEU A 57 -20.32 -1.29 -9.28
CA LEU A 57 -20.74 -2.68 -9.42
C LEU A 57 -22.05 -3.00 -8.70
N THR A 58 -22.31 -2.33 -7.57
CA THR A 58 -23.56 -2.47 -6.80
C THR A 58 -24.70 -1.57 -7.30
N ASN A 59 -24.40 -0.59 -8.17
CA ASN A 59 -25.35 0.30 -8.83
C ASN A 59 -25.19 0.19 -10.35
N ARG A 60 -25.73 -0.89 -10.93
CA ARG A 60 -25.50 -1.25 -12.35
C ARG A 60 -25.93 -0.18 -13.34
N ASP A 61 -26.95 0.62 -13.02
CA ASP A 61 -27.37 1.76 -13.84
C ASP A 61 -26.27 2.82 -13.94
N CYS A 62 -25.58 3.13 -12.83
CA CYS A 62 -24.46 4.06 -12.83
C CYS A 62 -23.27 3.50 -13.62
N LEU A 63 -22.98 2.21 -13.48
CA LEU A 63 -21.93 1.55 -14.26
C LEU A 63 -22.23 1.58 -15.76
N ALA A 64 -23.48 1.32 -16.15
CA ALA A 64 -23.89 1.37 -17.56
C ALA A 64 -23.73 2.78 -18.15
N LYS A 65 -24.16 3.82 -17.43
CA LYS A 65 -23.95 5.23 -17.85
C LYS A 65 -22.47 5.60 -17.97
N LEU A 66 -21.64 5.16 -17.01
CA LEU A 66 -20.21 5.42 -17.05
C LEU A 66 -19.53 4.67 -18.20
N ALA A 67 -19.90 3.41 -18.42
CA ALA A 67 -19.38 2.60 -19.51
C ALA A 67 -19.75 3.21 -20.88
N ASP A 68 -20.98 3.69 -21.04
CA ASP A 68 -21.41 4.41 -22.24
C ASP A 68 -20.61 5.69 -22.44
N GLU A 69 -20.45 6.53 -21.42
CA GLU A 69 -19.64 7.76 -21.51
C GLU A 69 -18.20 7.46 -21.94
N VAL A 70 -17.56 6.45 -21.33
CA VAL A 70 -16.17 6.07 -21.63
C VAL A 70 -16.05 5.49 -23.04
N ARG A 71 -16.89 4.51 -23.39
CA ARG A 71 -16.77 3.75 -24.65
C ARG A 71 -17.23 4.56 -25.87
N SER A 72 -18.11 5.54 -25.69
CA SER A 72 -18.50 6.47 -26.76
C SER A 72 -17.50 7.64 -26.94
N SER A 73 -16.71 7.95 -25.90
CA SER A 73 -15.79 9.08 -25.90
C SER A 73 -14.48 8.85 -26.65
N PHE A 74 -14.07 7.60 -26.81
CA PHE A 74 -12.78 7.23 -27.42
C PHE A 74 -12.99 6.18 -28.50
N LYS A 75 -12.06 6.09 -29.45
CA LYS A 75 -12.06 5.07 -30.50
C LYS A 75 -11.00 4.00 -30.26
N THR A 76 -9.90 4.37 -29.61
CA THR A 76 -8.80 3.46 -29.27
C THR A 76 -8.31 3.73 -27.85
N GLU A 77 -7.63 2.76 -27.25
CA GLU A 77 -7.12 2.88 -25.89
C GLU A 77 -6.04 3.99 -25.77
N GLU A 78 -5.27 4.23 -26.84
CA GLU A 78 -4.22 5.25 -26.88
C GLU A 78 -4.77 6.67 -26.77
N GLU A 79 -6.03 6.88 -27.15
CA GLU A 79 -6.72 8.15 -26.97
C GLU A 79 -7.00 8.44 -25.48
N ILE A 80 -6.94 7.42 -24.60
CA ILE A 80 -7.16 7.54 -23.15
C ILE A 80 -5.85 7.94 -22.44
N ASN A 81 -5.73 9.24 -22.20
CA ASN A 81 -4.56 9.87 -21.59
C ASN A 81 -4.96 10.92 -20.54
N LEU A 82 -3.97 11.48 -19.83
CA LEU A 82 -4.15 12.41 -18.71
C LEU A 82 -4.99 13.66 -19.06
N VAL A 83 -5.01 14.08 -20.33
CA VAL A 83 -5.74 15.27 -20.79
C VAL A 83 -7.14 14.88 -21.23
N SER A 84 -7.25 13.82 -22.02
CA SER A 84 -8.51 13.46 -22.69
C SER A 84 -9.58 12.95 -21.72
N VAL A 85 -9.19 12.33 -20.61
CA VAL A 85 -10.12 11.88 -19.55
C VAL A 85 -10.81 13.03 -18.82
N ASN A 86 -10.33 14.26 -18.94
CA ASN A 86 -10.96 15.42 -18.28
C ASN A 86 -12.33 15.79 -18.88
N LYS A 87 -12.67 15.28 -20.08
CA LYS A 87 -13.99 15.51 -20.71
C LYS A 87 -15.10 14.61 -20.15
N LEU A 88 -14.74 13.57 -19.39
CA LEU A 88 -15.66 12.56 -18.86
C LEU A 88 -16.34 13.12 -17.60
N THR A 89 -17.52 13.70 -17.80
CA THR A 89 -18.23 14.48 -16.78
C THR A 89 -18.94 13.58 -15.79
N TYR A 90 -19.57 12.50 -16.27
CA TYR A 90 -20.22 11.51 -15.42
C TYR A 90 -19.20 10.70 -14.61
N MET A 91 -18.02 10.43 -15.17
CA MET A 91 -16.90 9.84 -14.43
C MET A 91 -16.45 10.70 -13.25
N LEU A 92 -16.31 12.02 -13.46
CA LEU A 92 -16.01 12.93 -12.36
C LEU A 92 -17.09 12.87 -11.29
N ALA A 93 -18.37 12.86 -11.69
CA ALA A 93 -19.49 12.76 -10.78
C ALA A 93 -19.47 11.46 -9.96
N CYS A 94 -19.11 10.32 -10.57
CA CYS A 94 -18.93 9.05 -9.87
C CYS A 94 -17.80 9.11 -8.83
N LEU A 95 -16.67 9.73 -9.19
CA LEU A 95 -15.53 9.89 -8.28
C LEU A 95 -15.85 10.82 -7.11
N ASP A 96 -16.53 11.95 -7.37
CA ASP A 96 -16.93 12.90 -6.34
C ASP A 96 -17.99 12.31 -5.39
N GLU A 97 -18.95 11.53 -5.90
CA GLU A 97 -19.91 10.83 -5.04
C GLU A 97 -19.25 9.72 -4.24
N ALA A 98 -18.28 9.00 -4.81
CA ALA A 98 -17.51 8.00 -4.06
C ALA A 98 -16.69 8.65 -2.94
N LEU A 99 -16.08 9.82 -3.20
CA LEU A 99 -15.41 10.64 -2.17
C LEU A 99 -16.37 11.12 -1.08
N ARG A 100 -17.62 11.41 -1.44
CA ARG A 100 -18.63 11.87 -0.49
C ARG A 100 -19.07 10.74 0.42
N VAL A 101 -19.52 9.62 -0.15
CA VAL A 101 -20.02 8.45 0.58
C VAL A 101 -18.89 7.75 1.35
N TYR A 102 -17.69 7.68 0.77
CA TYR A 102 -16.55 7.04 1.40
C TYR A 102 -15.31 7.94 1.31
N PRO A 103 -15.17 8.92 2.22
CA PRO A 103 -13.96 9.72 2.30
C PRO A 103 -12.80 8.83 2.79
N PRO A 104 -11.72 8.65 2.01
CA PRO A 104 -10.56 7.84 2.44
C PRO A 104 -9.95 8.32 3.75
N VAL A 105 -10.05 9.62 4.04
CA VAL A 105 -9.61 10.25 5.30
C VAL A 105 -10.83 10.66 6.14
N SER A 106 -11.51 9.67 6.72
CA SER A 106 -12.78 9.86 7.44
C SER A 106 -12.68 10.70 8.73
N MET A 107 -11.52 10.67 9.40
CA MET A 107 -11.32 11.31 10.71
C MET A 107 -10.93 12.79 10.66
N GLY A 108 -10.62 13.31 9.47
CA GLY A 108 -10.08 14.65 9.31
C GLY A 108 -8.61 14.76 9.74
N LEU A 109 -7.84 15.56 9.02
CA LEU A 109 -6.45 15.81 9.37
C LEU A 109 -6.36 16.77 10.58
N PRO A 110 -5.62 16.45 11.65
CA PRO A 110 -5.56 17.25 12.85
C PRO A 110 -4.93 18.63 12.59
N ARG A 111 -5.42 19.64 13.30
CA ARG A 111 -4.87 21.00 13.40
C ARG A 111 -4.71 21.35 14.87
N VAL A 112 -3.77 22.24 15.18
CA VAL A 112 -3.56 22.73 16.54
C VAL A 112 -3.93 24.21 16.57
N THR A 113 -4.78 24.61 17.52
CA THR A 113 -5.14 26.02 17.73
C THR A 113 -3.91 26.86 18.07
N PRO A 114 -3.85 28.12 17.59
CA PRO A 114 -2.68 28.97 17.78
C PRO A 114 -2.52 29.45 19.22
N LYS A 115 -1.42 30.19 19.46
CA LYS A 115 -1.18 30.87 20.73
C LYS A 115 -2.36 31.80 21.09
N GLY A 116 -2.85 31.71 22.32
CA GLY A 116 -4.04 32.44 22.77
C GLY A 116 -5.39 31.81 22.41
N GLY A 117 -5.41 30.64 21.77
CA GLY A 117 -6.64 29.93 21.37
C GLY A 117 -7.30 30.50 20.11
N ALA A 118 -8.48 29.98 19.78
CA ALA A 118 -9.27 30.43 18.64
C ALA A 118 -10.77 30.26 18.89
N THR A 119 -11.60 31.17 18.38
CA THR A 119 -13.06 31.01 18.41
C THR A 119 -13.50 30.18 17.20
N ILE A 120 -14.13 29.03 17.44
CA ILE A 120 -14.64 28.10 16.42
C ILE A 120 -16.13 27.90 16.65
N CYS A 121 -16.95 28.15 15.61
CA CYS A 121 -18.42 28.05 15.70
C CYS A 121 -19.01 28.82 16.90
N GLY A 122 -18.51 30.03 17.16
CA GLY A 122 -18.93 30.88 18.28
C GLY A 122 -18.40 30.48 19.66
N ASN A 123 -17.65 29.37 19.77
CA ASN A 123 -17.11 28.88 21.03
C ASN A 123 -15.59 29.08 21.09
N PHE A 124 -15.08 29.55 22.23
CA PHE A 124 -13.64 29.69 22.43
C PHE A 124 -13.00 28.32 22.65
N VAL A 125 -11.98 28.01 21.85
CA VAL A 125 -11.17 26.80 21.93
C VAL A 125 -9.77 27.19 22.42
N PRO A 126 -9.30 26.68 23.57
CA PRO A 126 -8.01 27.05 24.14
C PRO A 126 -6.83 26.75 23.23
N GLU A 127 -5.71 27.44 23.45
CA GLU A 127 -4.42 27.18 22.81
C GLU A 127 -4.01 25.70 22.92
N ASN A 128 -3.25 25.21 21.93
CA ASN A 128 -2.75 23.83 21.85
C ASN A 128 -3.84 22.73 21.84
N THR A 129 -5.09 23.06 21.52
CA THR A 129 -6.15 22.08 21.31
C THR A 129 -6.06 21.48 19.91
N ILE A 130 -6.16 20.15 19.82
CA ILE A 130 -6.26 19.44 18.55
C ILE A 130 -7.71 19.49 18.05
N VAL A 131 -7.91 20.00 16.84
CA VAL A 131 -9.20 20.09 16.16
C VAL A 131 -9.11 19.43 14.78
N ALA A 132 -10.21 18.81 14.33
CA ALA A 132 -10.29 18.16 13.03
C ALA A 132 -11.70 18.31 12.44
N ILE A 133 -11.81 18.21 11.12
CA ILE A 133 -13.08 18.22 10.39
C ILE A 133 -13.41 16.79 9.97
N HIS A 134 -14.45 16.22 10.56
CA HIS A 134 -14.90 14.86 10.25
C HIS A 134 -15.72 14.85 8.95
N GLN A 135 -15.05 14.63 7.82
CA GLN A 135 -15.68 14.57 6.49
C GLN A 135 -16.81 13.54 6.44
N TRP A 136 -16.62 12.35 7.01
CA TRP A 136 -17.66 11.31 7.00
C TRP A 136 -18.95 11.81 7.66
N ALA A 137 -18.86 12.49 8.81
CA ALA A 137 -20.03 13.00 9.51
C ALA A 137 -20.75 14.10 8.72
N ILE A 138 -20.00 15.02 8.09
CA ILE A 138 -20.56 16.11 7.28
C ILE A 138 -21.25 15.56 6.03
N ASN A 139 -20.56 14.64 5.33
CA ASN A 139 -21.05 14.04 4.11
C ASN A 139 -22.28 13.16 4.31
N HIS A 140 -22.49 12.64 5.54
CA HIS A 140 -23.65 11.82 5.89
C HIS A 140 -24.74 12.57 6.65
N ASN A 141 -24.64 13.90 6.76
CA ASN A 141 -25.65 14.69 7.44
C ASN A 141 -26.78 15.08 6.48
N GLU A 142 -28.00 14.66 6.78
CA GLU A 142 -29.22 14.94 6.02
C GLU A 142 -29.53 16.44 5.89
N GLN A 143 -28.97 17.28 6.77
CA GLN A 143 -29.05 18.74 6.66
C GLN A 143 -28.31 19.28 5.42
N TYR A 144 -27.26 18.59 4.98
CA TYR A 144 -26.42 19.03 3.85
C TYR A 144 -26.61 18.17 2.61
N PHE A 145 -26.93 16.88 2.76
CA PHE A 145 -27.07 15.96 1.63
C PHE A 145 -28.35 15.15 1.76
N LYS A 146 -29.22 15.23 0.76
CA LYS A 146 -30.41 14.40 0.65
C LYS A 146 -30.04 12.97 0.28
N ASP A 147 -30.66 11.99 0.96
CA ASP A 147 -30.28 10.58 0.84
C ASP A 147 -28.75 10.39 0.93
N PRO A 148 -28.16 10.73 2.09
CA PRO A 148 -26.71 10.81 2.22
C PRO A 148 -26.00 9.45 2.12
N TYR A 149 -26.70 8.36 2.39
CA TYR A 149 -26.10 7.02 2.37
C TYR A 149 -26.17 6.35 0.99
N GLY A 150 -27.04 6.83 0.09
CA GLY A 150 -27.10 6.37 -1.29
C GLY A 150 -25.94 6.89 -2.13
N PHE A 151 -25.57 6.11 -3.15
CA PHE A 151 -24.57 6.50 -4.16
C PHE A 151 -25.29 7.07 -5.38
N HIS A 152 -25.31 8.40 -5.50
CA HIS A 152 -25.99 9.13 -6.57
C HIS A 152 -25.04 10.11 -7.29
N PRO A 153 -24.29 9.69 -8.32
CA PRO A 153 -23.47 10.59 -9.14
C PRO A 153 -24.25 11.79 -9.70
N GLU A 154 -25.55 11.60 -9.96
CA GLU A 154 -26.51 12.61 -10.44
C GLU A 154 -26.48 13.92 -9.63
N ARG A 155 -26.12 13.83 -8.34
CA ARG A 155 -25.92 14.97 -7.42
C ARG A 155 -24.91 16.00 -7.93
N PHE A 156 -23.88 15.57 -8.66
CA PHE A 156 -22.82 16.44 -9.12
C PHE A 156 -23.05 17.00 -10.53
N ILE A 157 -24.06 16.51 -11.25
CA ILE A 157 -24.39 16.91 -12.63
C ILE A 157 -25.72 17.67 -12.75
N GLY A 158 -26.28 18.13 -11.63
CA GLY A 158 -27.40 19.08 -11.62
C GLY A 158 -28.79 18.47 -11.68
N ASP A 159 -28.97 17.23 -11.22
CA ASP A 159 -30.29 16.62 -11.07
C ASP A 159 -31.15 17.36 -10.01
N GLU A 160 -32.38 17.74 -10.40
CA GLU A 160 -33.32 18.47 -9.54
C GLU A 160 -33.61 17.75 -8.22
N LYS A 161 -33.53 16.41 -8.20
CA LYS A 161 -33.74 15.60 -6.99
C LYS A 161 -32.80 16.04 -5.86
N PHE A 162 -31.59 16.50 -6.18
CA PHE A 162 -30.54 16.87 -5.24
C PHE A 162 -30.27 18.38 -5.20
N ALA A 163 -31.13 19.20 -5.79
CA ALA A 163 -30.98 20.65 -5.81
C ALA A 163 -30.93 21.30 -4.40
N SER A 164 -31.47 20.61 -3.38
CA SER A 164 -31.42 21.04 -1.98
C SER A 164 -30.07 20.83 -1.30
N ASP A 165 -29.13 20.13 -1.93
CA ASP A 165 -27.87 19.78 -1.30
C ASP A 165 -26.94 20.99 -1.15
N ASN A 166 -26.31 21.07 0.01
CA ASN A 166 -25.23 22.02 0.24
C ASN A 166 -23.89 21.43 -0.22
N ARG A 167 -23.58 21.59 -1.51
CA ARG A 167 -22.33 21.13 -2.11
C ARG A 167 -21.08 21.81 -1.54
N GLU A 168 -21.18 22.97 -0.88
CA GLU A 168 -20.02 23.61 -0.24
C GLU A 168 -19.48 22.81 0.95
N ALA A 169 -20.34 21.99 1.57
CA ALA A 169 -19.96 21.08 2.65
C ALA A 169 -19.04 19.94 2.17
N PHE A 170 -19.06 19.63 0.88
CA PHE A 170 -18.21 18.61 0.27
C PHE A 170 -16.79 19.15 0.02
N GLN A 171 -15.89 18.87 0.97
CA GLN A 171 -14.49 19.30 0.92
C GLN A 171 -13.51 18.13 1.05
N PRO A 172 -13.50 17.15 0.12
CA PRO A 172 -12.71 15.91 0.22
C PRO A 172 -11.20 16.17 0.31
N PHE A 173 -10.73 17.25 -0.31
CA PHE A 173 -9.31 17.64 -0.33
C PHE A 173 -8.96 18.74 0.68
N HIS A 174 -9.87 19.03 1.62
CA HIS A 174 -9.78 20.15 2.57
C HIS A 174 -9.64 21.53 1.90
N ILE A 175 -9.65 22.59 2.72
CA ILE A 175 -9.49 23.99 2.31
C ILE A 175 -8.41 24.70 3.14
N GLY A 176 -7.98 25.87 2.67
CA GLY A 176 -6.99 26.71 3.33
C GLY A 176 -5.53 26.30 3.04
N SER A 177 -4.60 26.82 3.84
CA SER A 177 -3.14 26.68 3.62
C SER A 177 -2.59 25.25 3.76
N ARG A 178 -3.42 24.31 4.19
CA ARG A 178 -3.11 22.89 4.38
C ARG A 178 -4.11 21.99 3.64
N ASN A 179 -4.64 22.48 2.52
CA ASN A 179 -5.40 21.65 1.59
C ASN A 179 -4.47 20.60 0.94
N CYS A 180 -5.06 19.60 0.29
CA CYS A 180 -4.32 18.52 -0.32
C CYS A 180 -3.43 19.03 -1.47
N LEU A 181 -2.11 18.91 -1.28
CA LEU A 181 -1.12 19.22 -2.31
C LEU A 181 -1.28 18.36 -3.56
N GLY A 182 -1.72 17.10 -3.38
CA GLY A 182 -1.87 16.10 -4.44
C GLY A 182 -3.22 16.12 -5.17
N ARG A 183 -4.11 17.09 -4.91
CA ARG A 183 -5.49 17.09 -5.45
C ARG A 183 -5.54 16.88 -6.96
N ASN A 184 -4.75 17.64 -7.72
CA ASN A 184 -4.76 17.57 -9.18
C ASN A 184 -4.21 16.24 -9.69
N LEU A 185 -3.14 15.73 -9.07
CA LEU A 185 -2.55 14.44 -9.43
C LEU A 185 -3.55 13.30 -9.15
N ALA A 186 -4.18 13.31 -7.96
CA ALA A 186 -5.17 12.31 -7.59
C ALA A 186 -6.32 12.24 -8.60
N TYR A 187 -6.93 13.38 -8.97
CA TYR A 187 -8.02 13.37 -9.97
C TYR A 187 -7.58 12.81 -11.33
N VAL A 188 -6.37 13.17 -11.78
CA VAL A 188 -5.85 12.69 -13.05
C VAL A 188 -5.59 11.18 -13.01
N GLU A 189 -4.94 10.68 -11.96
CA GLU A 189 -4.66 9.26 -11.77
C GLU A 189 -5.95 8.44 -11.68
N MET A 190 -6.90 8.86 -10.84
CA MET A 190 -8.16 8.15 -10.66
C MET A 190 -8.97 8.07 -11.94
N ARG A 191 -9.08 9.19 -12.68
CA ARG A 191 -9.79 9.21 -13.96
C ARG A 191 -9.11 8.32 -14.98
N LEU A 192 -7.77 8.38 -15.09
CA LEU A 192 -7.04 7.56 -16.05
C LEU A 192 -7.21 6.06 -15.77
N ILE A 193 -7.02 5.65 -14.51
CA ILE A 193 -7.13 4.25 -14.10
C ILE A 193 -8.55 3.74 -14.30
N LEU A 194 -9.55 4.49 -13.84
CA LEU A 194 -10.96 4.09 -13.97
C LEU A 194 -11.40 4.05 -15.43
N ALA A 195 -11.03 5.04 -16.25
CA ALA A 195 -11.34 5.05 -17.68
C ALA A 195 -10.78 3.82 -18.39
N ARG A 196 -9.51 3.48 -18.16
CA ARG A 196 -8.89 2.30 -18.77
C ARG A 196 -9.48 0.99 -18.28
N LEU A 197 -9.86 0.91 -17.00
CA LEU A 197 -10.53 -0.27 -16.46
C LEU A 197 -11.88 -0.49 -17.16
N ILE A 198 -12.71 0.55 -17.26
CA ILE A 198 -14.04 0.48 -17.87
C ILE A 198 -13.97 0.27 -19.39
N TRP A 199 -12.98 0.86 -20.05
CA TRP A 199 -12.75 0.69 -21.49
C TRP A 199 -12.39 -0.76 -21.84
N ASN A 200 -11.46 -1.36 -21.10
CA ASN A 200 -10.90 -2.67 -21.45
C ASN A 200 -11.68 -3.87 -20.89
N PHE A 201 -12.48 -3.69 -19.84
CA PHE A 201 -13.10 -4.80 -19.13
C PHE A 201 -14.59 -4.57 -18.85
N ASP A 202 -15.37 -5.64 -18.99
CA ASP A 202 -16.68 -5.75 -18.35
C ASP A 202 -16.48 -6.39 -16.97
N ILE A 203 -16.83 -5.66 -15.92
CA ILE A 203 -16.58 -6.03 -14.53
C ILE A 203 -17.88 -6.37 -13.80
N GLU A 204 -17.80 -7.36 -12.92
CA GLU A 204 -18.91 -7.84 -12.09
C GLU A 204 -18.45 -8.03 -10.64
N ILE A 205 -19.38 -7.92 -9.70
CA ILE A 205 -19.11 -8.16 -8.29
C ILE A 205 -19.31 -9.64 -7.97
N ASP A 206 -18.35 -10.20 -7.24
CA ASP A 206 -18.51 -11.52 -6.65
C ASP A 206 -19.54 -11.46 -5.49
N GLU A 207 -20.46 -12.43 -5.46
CA GLU A 207 -21.56 -12.51 -4.48
C GLU A 207 -21.08 -12.37 -3.03
N ASP A 208 -19.91 -12.93 -2.69
CA ASP A 208 -19.34 -12.90 -1.34
C ASP A 208 -18.98 -11.47 -0.88
N TYR A 209 -18.80 -10.56 -1.84
CA TYR A 209 -18.36 -9.19 -1.61
C TYR A 209 -19.48 -8.16 -1.69
N LYS A 210 -20.74 -8.55 -1.92
CA LYS A 210 -21.87 -7.60 -1.96
C LYS A 210 -22.03 -6.77 -0.68
N ASP A 211 -21.73 -7.34 0.48
CA ASP A 211 -21.79 -6.65 1.78
C ASP A 211 -20.46 -6.03 2.23
N TRP A 212 -19.47 -5.94 1.35
CA TRP A 212 -18.12 -5.49 1.71
C TRP A 212 -18.08 -4.11 2.38
N ALA A 213 -18.89 -3.15 1.91
CA ALA A 213 -18.98 -1.82 2.52
C ALA A 213 -19.46 -1.84 3.97
N LYS A 214 -20.38 -2.75 4.35
CA LYS A 214 -20.90 -2.87 5.72
C LYS A 214 -19.88 -3.45 6.69
N LYS A 215 -18.93 -4.23 6.18
CA LYS A 215 -17.92 -4.95 6.97
C LYS A 215 -16.63 -4.16 7.18
N GLN A 216 -16.50 -2.96 6.60
CA GLN A 216 -15.27 -2.17 6.72
C GLN A 216 -15.08 -1.62 8.14
N GLN A 217 -13.86 -1.73 8.64
CA GLN A 217 -13.44 -1.12 9.90
C GLN A 217 -12.27 -0.20 9.63
N VAL A 218 -12.31 1.00 10.23
CA VAL A 218 -11.18 1.94 10.22
C VAL A 218 -10.44 1.78 11.54
N PHE A 219 -9.21 1.27 11.47
CA PHE A 219 -8.35 1.10 12.63
C PHE A 219 -7.50 2.35 12.84
N ILE A 220 -7.44 2.80 14.09
CA ILE A 220 -6.68 3.97 14.49
C ILE A 220 -5.58 3.50 15.43
N PHE A 221 -4.35 3.49 14.93
CA PHE A 221 -3.19 3.36 15.79
C PHE A 221 -2.88 4.73 16.39
N SER A 222 -3.55 5.08 17.51
CA SER A 222 -3.06 6.19 18.33
C SER A 222 -1.71 5.75 18.91
N SER A 223 -0.66 6.56 18.75
CA SER A 223 0.66 6.37 19.35
C SER A 223 0.67 6.48 20.89
N LEU A 224 -0.38 6.03 21.56
CA LEU A 224 -0.61 6.15 23.00
C LEU A 224 -0.85 4.78 23.67
N MET A 225 -0.21 3.73 23.14
CA MET A 225 0.19 2.61 23.99
C MET A 225 1.54 2.98 24.63
N PHE A 226 1.46 3.49 25.86
CA PHE A 226 2.54 3.54 26.86
C PHE A 226 3.81 4.34 26.49
N SER A 227 3.76 5.65 26.76
CA SER A 227 4.85 6.32 27.49
C SER A 227 4.26 7.03 28.70
N SER A 228 4.76 6.62 29.86
CA SER A 228 4.36 7.00 31.20
C SER A 228 4.47 8.51 31.46
N THR A 229 3.64 8.99 32.40
CA THR A 229 3.73 10.26 33.17
C THR A 229 3.43 11.58 32.47
N GLN A 230 2.20 12.11 32.61
CA GLN A 230 1.85 13.13 33.62
C GLN A 230 0.34 13.43 33.66
N ARG A 231 -0.26 13.16 34.83
CA ARG A 231 -1.34 13.89 35.53
C ARG A 231 -2.52 14.46 34.72
N GLY A 232 -3.64 13.74 34.81
CA GLY A 232 -4.89 14.30 35.34
C GLY A 232 -5.79 15.09 34.39
N VAL A 233 -6.45 14.43 33.44
CA VAL A 233 -7.81 14.79 33.01
C VAL A 233 -8.58 13.51 32.67
N THR A 234 -9.58 13.18 33.47
CA THR A 234 -10.55 12.12 33.18
C THR A 234 -11.65 12.71 32.31
N ILE A 235 -11.71 12.36 31.03
CA ILE A 235 -12.92 12.57 30.22
C ILE A 235 -13.77 11.30 30.34
N VAL A 236 -14.79 11.36 31.19
CA VAL A 236 -15.87 10.36 31.25
C VAL A 236 -16.86 10.68 30.15
N LYS A 237 -17.05 9.80 29.16
CA LYS A 237 -18.26 9.83 28.32
C LYS A 237 -19.17 8.67 28.70
N ARG A 238 -20.31 9.06 29.31
CA ARG A 238 -21.44 8.23 29.72
C ARG A 238 -22.00 7.48 28.51
N LEU A 239 -21.84 6.16 28.47
CA LEU A 239 -22.57 5.29 27.55
C LEU A 239 -24.04 5.25 28.00
N SER A 240 -24.90 6.09 27.42
CA SER A 240 -26.34 5.81 27.41
C SER A 240 -26.62 4.83 26.28
N SER A 241 -26.98 3.61 26.64
CA SER A 241 -27.46 2.57 25.74
C SER A 241 -28.66 3.08 24.93
N ILE A 242 -28.51 3.24 23.62
CA ILE A 242 -29.65 3.24 22.71
C ILE A 242 -29.93 1.76 22.41
N ARG A 243 -30.96 1.22 23.08
CA ARG A 243 -31.60 -0.04 22.72
C ARG A 243 -32.20 0.12 21.32
N ALA A 244 -31.69 -0.62 20.34
CA ALA A 244 -32.48 -0.97 19.16
C ALA A 244 -33.43 -2.11 19.57
N SER A 245 -34.74 -1.92 19.39
CA SER A 245 -35.76 -2.95 19.64
C SER A 245 -35.65 -4.11 18.65
N PRO A 246 -36.00 -5.34 19.04
CA PRO A 246 -35.97 -6.49 18.15
C PRO A 246 -37.25 -6.55 17.32
N GLN A 247 -37.15 -6.48 15.99
CA GLN A 247 -38.22 -6.98 15.12
C GLN A 247 -37.93 -8.42 14.71
N SER A 248 -38.97 -9.22 14.89
CA SER A 248 -39.08 -10.66 14.77
C SER A 248 -38.90 -11.16 13.35
N GLU A 249 -37.95 -12.07 13.14
CA GLU A 249 -37.84 -12.83 11.90
C GLU A 249 -38.56 -14.18 12.06
N HIS A 250 -39.80 -14.21 11.55
CA HIS A 250 -40.59 -15.43 11.45
C HIS A 250 -40.10 -16.22 10.22
N ARG A 251 -39.37 -17.30 10.51
CA ARG A 251 -38.94 -18.34 9.58
C ARG A 251 -40.15 -18.93 8.84
N ARG A 252 -40.26 -18.68 7.53
CA ARG A 252 -41.07 -19.50 6.61
C ARG A 252 -40.16 -20.11 5.54
N LYS A 253 -40.05 -21.44 5.61
CA LYS A 253 -39.59 -22.29 4.51
C LYS A 253 -40.73 -22.41 3.50
N SER A 254 -40.42 -22.29 2.21
CA SER A 254 -41.18 -22.99 1.15
C SER A 254 -40.23 -23.50 0.07
N PRO A 255 -40.52 -24.64 -0.56
CA PRO A 255 -39.57 -25.40 -1.35
C PRO A 255 -39.79 -25.25 -2.87
N GLY A 256 -38.72 -25.47 -3.63
CA GLY A 256 -38.77 -26.04 -4.97
C GLY A 256 -39.03 -25.08 -6.13
N SER A 257 -37.97 -24.79 -6.89
CA SER A 257 -38.03 -24.84 -8.35
C SER A 257 -36.63 -25.14 -8.87
N ALA A 258 -36.39 -26.41 -9.19
CA ALA A 258 -35.29 -26.83 -10.01
C ALA A 258 -35.49 -26.22 -11.41
N ILE A 259 -34.61 -25.31 -11.80
CA ILE A 259 -34.36 -25.02 -13.21
C ILE A 259 -32.90 -25.39 -13.44
N ILE A 260 -32.74 -26.42 -14.26
CA ILE A 260 -31.48 -26.88 -14.82
C ILE A 260 -31.04 -25.75 -15.75
N GLU A 261 -30.01 -25.01 -15.36
CA GLU A 261 -29.27 -24.17 -16.28
C GLU A 261 -27.78 -24.45 -16.06
N SER A 262 -27.20 -25.06 -17.09
CA SER A 262 -25.82 -25.49 -17.15
C SER A 262 -24.90 -24.29 -17.25
N SER A 263 -24.63 -23.61 -16.13
CA SER A 263 -23.44 -22.79 -16.00
C SER A 263 -22.29 -23.74 -15.68
N GLN A 264 -21.44 -24.01 -16.67
CA GLN A 264 -20.11 -24.56 -16.40
C GLN A 264 -19.46 -23.62 -15.38
N GLU A 265 -19.34 -24.08 -14.13
CA GLU A 265 -18.38 -23.49 -13.20
C GLU A 265 -17.03 -23.47 -13.90
N VAL A 266 -16.53 -22.29 -14.27
CA VAL A 266 -15.11 -22.13 -14.55
C VAL A 266 -14.43 -22.16 -13.18
N VAL A 267 -14.41 -23.34 -12.56
CA VAL A 267 -13.40 -23.66 -11.56
C VAL A 267 -12.09 -23.44 -12.29
N MET A 268 -11.37 -22.35 -11.98
CA MET A 268 -10.05 -22.09 -12.53
C MET A 268 -9.14 -23.24 -12.08
N SER A 269 -9.11 -24.29 -12.89
CA SER A 269 -8.49 -25.55 -12.54
C SER A 269 -7.00 -25.31 -12.26
N ALA A 270 -6.51 -25.93 -11.20
CA ALA A 270 -5.07 -25.93 -10.90
C ALA A 270 -4.32 -26.42 -12.15
N SER A 271 -3.23 -25.75 -12.51
CA SER A 271 -2.41 -26.22 -13.62
C SER A 271 -1.81 -27.59 -13.29
N ALA A 272 -1.36 -28.34 -14.30
CA ALA A 272 -0.54 -29.51 -14.06
C ALA A 272 0.83 -29.08 -13.50
N ARG A 273 1.39 -29.85 -12.57
CA ARG A 273 2.73 -29.60 -12.04
C ARG A 273 3.75 -29.68 -13.16
N THR A 274 4.62 -28.68 -13.22
CA THR A 274 5.74 -28.60 -14.17
C THR A 274 7.06 -28.87 -13.47
N TRP A 275 8.12 -29.19 -14.23
CA TRP A 275 9.48 -29.28 -13.68
C TRP A 275 9.95 -27.94 -13.10
N ARG A 276 9.44 -26.80 -13.62
CA ARG A 276 9.73 -25.46 -13.12
C ARG A 276 9.27 -25.28 -11.68
N ASP A 277 8.14 -25.86 -11.31
CA ASP A 277 7.62 -25.80 -9.93
C ASP A 277 8.56 -26.50 -8.94
N SER A 278 9.23 -27.58 -9.37
CA SER A 278 10.27 -28.24 -8.57
C SER A 278 11.53 -27.40 -8.44
N ALA A 279 11.91 -26.67 -9.50
CA ALA A 279 13.03 -25.73 -9.43
C ALA A 279 12.71 -24.54 -8.51
N TYR A 280 11.48 -24.01 -8.57
CA TYR A 280 11.02 -22.93 -7.69
C TYR A 280 10.92 -23.36 -6.24
N LEU A 281 10.59 -24.63 -5.95
CA LEU A 281 10.69 -25.18 -4.59
C LEU A 281 12.12 -25.04 -4.03
N VAL A 282 13.12 -25.44 -4.81
CA VAL A 282 14.53 -25.37 -4.40
C VAL A 282 14.95 -23.92 -4.18
N ILE A 283 14.63 -23.03 -5.14
CA ILE A 283 14.95 -21.60 -5.04
C ILE A 283 14.28 -20.96 -3.81
N SER A 284 13.00 -21.21 -3.60
CA SER A 284 12.25 -20.66 -2.45
C SER A 284 12.79 -21.20 -1.13
N GLY A 285 13.25 -22.46 -1.10
CA GLY A 285 13.90 -23.05 0.07
C GLY A 285 15.25 -22.40 0.39
N ILE A 286 16.07 -22.13 -0.63
CA ILE A 286 17.34 -21.40 -0.46
C ILE A 286 17.06 -19.98 0.06
N GLN A 287 16.08 -19.29 -0.51
CA GLN A 287 15.72 -17.93 -0.09
C GLN A 287 15.22 -17.91 1.35
N LEU A 288 14.28 -18.78 1.72
CA LEU A 288 13.80 -18.91 3.10
C LEU A 288 14.95 -19.19 4.09
N THR A 289 15.91 -20.01 3.67
CA THR A 289 17.09 -20.33 4.48
C THR A 289 18.01 -19.12 4.64
N ALA A 290 18.29 -18.37 3.56
CA ALA A 290 19.10 -17.15 3.62
C ALA A 290 18.48 -16.11 4.57
N MET A 291 17.17 -15.88 4.45
CA MET A 291 16.43 -14.94 5.30
C MET A 291 16.53 -15.33 6.79
N LEU A 292 16.30 -16.61 7.11
CA LEU A 292 16.32 -17.08 8.50
C LEU A 292 17.73 -17.09 9.12
N LEU A 293 18.76 -17.38 8.32
CA LEU A 293 20.12 -17.65 8.79
C LEU A 293 21.09 -16.47 8.63
N VAL A 294 20.76 -15.48 7.81
CA VAL A 294 21.64 -14.32 7.55
C VAL A 294 20.89 -13.03 7.91
N ASP A 295 19.73 -12.81 7.32
CA ASP A 295 19.06 -11.50 7.33
C ASP A 295 18.38 -11.20 8.67
N LEU A 296 17.71 -12.19 9.25
CA LEU A 296 16.93 -12.04 10.48
C LEU A 296 17.70 -12.28 11.77
N VAL A 297 18.95 -12.74 11.69
CA VAL A 297 19.78 -13.04 12.87
C VAL A 297 19.90 -11.87 13.85
N PRO A 298 20.08 -10.60 13.41
CA PRO A 298 20.12 -9.45 14.31
C PRO A 298 18.83 -9.19 15.11
N PHE A 299 17.70 -9.79 14.71
CA PHE A 299 16.39 -9.61 15.34
C PHE A 299 16.02 -10.74 16.29
N TYR A 300 16.77 -11.85 16.30
CA TYR A 300 16.57 -12.86 17.32
C TYR A 300 16.95 -12.30 18.70
N PRO A 301 16.30 -12.74 19.79
CA PRO A 301 16.76 -12.44 21.12
C PRO A 301 18.21 -12.89 21.29
N SER A 302 19.10 -11.98 21.71
CA SER A 302 20.54 -12.25 21.87
C SER A 302 20.82 -13.43 22.80
N ALA A 303 19.93 -13.71 23.76
CA ALA A 303 19.99 -14.88 24.63
C ALA A 303 19.97 -16.24 23.88
N LEU A 304 19.49 -16.27 22.64
CA LEU A 304 19.39 -17.50 21.85
C LEU A 304 20.65 -17.83 21.04
N TYR A 305 21.52 -16.85 20.74
CA TYR A 305 22.66 -17.04 19.85
C TYR A 305 23.99 -16.43 20.34
N ALA A 306 23.99 -15.48 21.28
CA ALA A 306 25.19 -14.71 21.62
C ALA A 306 26.26 -15.50 22.40
N ALA A 307 25.86 -16.42 23.30
CA ALA A 307 26.82 -17.25 24.04
C ALA A 307 27.12 -18.56 23.28
N PRO A 308 28.36 -19.08 23.33
CA PRO A 308 28.72 -20.36 22.71
C PRO A 308 27.88 -21.56 23.19
N SER A 309 27.29 -21.46 24.37
CA SER A 309 26.39 -22.46 24.97
C SER A 309 24.92 -22.30 24.56
N SER A 310 24.57 -21.30 23.74
CA SER A 310 23.19 -21.01 23.35
C SER A 310 22.69 -22.02 22.31
N PRO A 311 21.41 -22.42 22.33
CA PRO A 311 20.88 -23.45 21.44
C PRO A 311 20.95 -23.06 19.95
N LEU A 312 20.94 -21.77 19.63
CA LEU A 312 21.04 -21.25 18.26
C LEU A 312 22.38 -20.55 17.99
N HIS A 313 23.44 -20.85 18.75
CA HIS A 313 24.77 -20.23 18.53
C HIS A 313 25.33 -20.50 17.13
N PHE A 314 24.95 -21.62 16.51
CA PHE A 314 25.33 -21.94 15.13
C PHE A 314 24.88 -20.86 14.11
N LEU A 315 23.81 -20.10 14.40
CA LEU A 315 23.37 -18.97 13.56
C LEU A 315 24.40 -17.85 13.54
N GLN A 316 25.02 -17.56 14.68
CA GLN A 316 26.10 -16.58 14.78
C GLN A 316 27.32 -17.06 13.98
N VAL A 317 27.67 -18.33 14.08
CA VAL A 317 28.79 -18.92 13.31
C VAL A 317 28.55 -18.83 11.80
N LEU A 318 27.33 -19.12 11.33
CA LEU A 318 26.98 -19.01 9.91
C LEU A 318 27.00 -17.56 9.43
N ARG A 319 26.48 -16.63 10.24
CA ARG A 319 26.52 -15.21 9.95
C ARG A 319 27.94 -14.67 9.92
N ASP A 320 28.79 -15.08 10.85
CA ASP A 320 30.20 -14.69 10.90
C ASP A 320 30.97 -15.27 9.70
N PHE A 321 30.66 -16.51 9.30
CA PHE A 321 31.15 -17.08 8.04
C PHE A 321 30.73 -16.24 6.84
N TYR A 322 29.45 -15.89 6.72
CA TYR A 322 28.94 -15.03 5.65
C TYR A 322 29.65 -13.67 5.62
N ILE A 323 29.74 -12.99 6.77
CA ILE A 323 30.40 -11.69 6.91
C ILE A 323 31.89 -11.80 6.53
N SER A 324 32.59 -12.83 7.00
CA SER A 324 34.00 -13.03 6.68
C SER A 324 34.24 -13.35 5.20
N THR A 325 33.27 -14.00 4.54
CA THR A 325 33.38 -14.41 3.14
C THR A 325 33.06 -13.26 2.18
N TYR A 326 31.98 -12.52 2.46
CA TYR A 326 31.45 -11.52 1.53
C TYR A 326 31.74 -10.08 1.94
N ASN A 327 32.05 -9.83 3.22
CA ASN A 327 32.31 -8.51 3.80
C ASN A 327 31.26 -7.46 3.40
N ASP A 328 29.99 -7.86 3.44
CA ASP A 328 28.86 -7.03 3.02
C ASP A 328 28.65 -5.85 4.01
N PRO A 329 28.77 -4.59 3.55
CA PRO A 329 28.56 -3.40 4.38
C PRO A 329 27.19 -3.34 5.04
N PHE A 330 26.14 -3.89 4.42
CA PHE A 330 24.79 -3.85 4.98
C PHE A 330 24.60 -4.82 6.16
N PHE A 331 25.44 -5.85 6.28
CA PHE A 331 25.38 -6.82 7.37
C PHE A 331 26.51 -6.66 8.39
N THR A 332 27.56 -5.89 8.06
CA THR A 332 28.67 -5.58 8.96
C THR A 332 28.44 -4.31 9.79
N ALA A 333 27.67 -3.34 9.28
CA ALA A 333 27.37 -2.11 10.01
C ALA A 333 26.43 -2.36 11.20
N SER A 334 26.66 -1.66 12.31
CA SER A 334 25.70 -1.65 13.43
C SER A 334 24.35 -1.10 12.97
N HIS A 335 23.25 -1.64 13.50
CA HIS A 335 21.89 -1.32 13.06
C HIS A 335 21.57 0.19 13.05
N GLU A 336 22.24 1.00 13.88
CA GLU A 336 22.13 2.46 13.92
C GLU A 336 22.71 3.16 12.68
N ASN A 337 23.76 2.59 12.07
CA ASN A 337 24.50 3.14 10.93
C ASN A 337 23.95 2.68 9.57
N LEU A 338 22.93 1.82 9.55
CA LEU A 338 22.27 1.39 8.31
C LEU A 338 21.40 2.50 7.74
N PRO A 339 21.36 2.67 6.40
CA PRO A 339 20.43 3.58 5.75
C PRO A 339 18.98 3.30 6.15
N SER A 340 18.15 4.34 6.30
CA SER A 340 16.74 4.18 6.67
C SER A 340 15.95 3.29 5.70
N TRP A 341 16.27 3.34 4.40
CA TRP A 341 15.65 2.50 3.38
C TRP A 341 15.96 1.01 3.60
N PHE A 342 17.17 0.67 4.07
CA PHE A 342 17.55 -0.71 4.33
C PHE A 342 16.77 -1.27 5.53
N LYS A 343 16.55 -0.44 6.56
CA LYS A 343 15.69 -0.79 7.71
C LYS A 343 14.25 -1.09 7.26
N LEU A 344 13.71 -0.28 6.35
CA LEU A 344 12.38 -0.52 5.77
C LEU A 344 12.31 -1.89 5.09
N PHE A 345 13.33 -2.26 4.32
CA PHE A 345 13.37 -3.57 3.66
C PHE A 345 13.39 -4.71 4.65
N THR A 346 14.11 -4.58 5.76
CA THR A 346 14.08 -5.60 6.81
C THR A 346 12.68 -5.78 7.41
N TYR A 347 11.89 -4.70 7.55
CA TYR A 347 10.49 -4.82 7.98
C TYR A 347 9.62 -5.49 6.93
N ILE A 348 9.77 -5.13 5.65
CA ILE A 348 9.02 -5.78 4.56
C ILE A 348 9.38 -7.26 4.49
N GLU A 349 10.65 -7.58 4.69
CA GLU A 349 11.17 -8.93 4.70
C GLU A 349 10.53 -9.77 5.81
N ILE A 350 10.45 -9.23 7.03
CA ILE A 350 9.79 -9.90 8.18
C ILE A 350 8.28 -10.06 7.96
N VAL A 351 7.61 -8.99 7.54
CA VAL A 351 6.13 -8.92 7.53
C VAL A 351 5.52 -9.61 6.32
N TYR A 352 6.22 -9.60 5.19
CA TYR A 352 5.69 -10.07 3.91
C TYR A 352 6.57 -11.15 3.27
N GLN A 353 7.86 -10.92 3.04
CA GLN A 353 8.67 -11.88 2.29
C GLN A 353 8.83 -13.21 3.03
N LEU A 354 9.03 -13.19 4.35
CA LEU A 354 9.21 -14.39 5.16
C LEU A 354 7.96 -15.30 5.15
N PRO A 355 6.75 -14.81 5.52
CA PRO A 355 5.56 -15.64 5.45
C PRO A 355 5.24 -16.09 4.03
N MET A 356 5.52 -15.25 3.02
CA MET A 356 5.32 -15.60 1.62
C MET A 356 6.28 -16.71 1.16
N ALA A 357 7.57 -16.62 1.47
CA ALA A 357 8.57 -17.64 1.14
C ALA A 357 8.25 -18.98 1.81
N ALA A 358 7.83 -18.97 3.09
CA ALA A 358 7.36 -20.16 3.78
C ALA A 358 6.12 -20.77 3.11
N TRP A 359 5.15 -19.94 2.69
CA TRP A 359 3.97 -20.40 1.97
C TRP A 359 4.31 -20.94 0.58
N MET A 360 5.26 -20.33 -0.14
CA MET A 360 5.76 -20.81 -1.43
C MET A 360 6.40 -22.18 -1.32
N VAL A 361 7.30 -22.39 -0.35
CA VAL A 361 7.91 -23.70 -0.08
C VAL A 361 6.84 -24.75 0.19
N TYR A 362 5.88 -24.44 1.07
CA TYR A 362 4.77 -25.34 1.38
C TYR A 362 3.88 -25.65 0.17
N ARG A 363 3.59 -24.67 -0.69
CA ARG A 363 2.73 -24.86 -1.87
C ARG A 363 3.45 -25.62 -2.97
N PHE A 364 4.70 -25.28 -3.28
CA PHE A 364 5.49 -25.99 -4.28
C PHE A 364 5.90 -27.40 -3.84
N SER A 365 5.94 -27.69 -2.53
CA SER A 365 6.18 -29.05 -2.04
C SER A 365 4.98 -29.99 -2.24
N ARG A 366 3.78 -29.45 -2.51
CA ARG A 366 2.61 -30.28 -2.82
C ARG A 366 2.67 -30.79 -4.26
N ASN A 367 2.21 -32.02 -4.48
CA ASN A 367 2.09 -32.63 -5.82
C ASN A 367 0.90 -32.06 -6.64
N THR A 368 0.50 -30.82 -6.38
CA THR A 368 -0.59 -30.11 -7.07
C THR A 368 0.00 -28.93 -7.82
N GLY A 369 -0.42 -28.65 -9.05
CA GLY A 369 0.09 -27.46 -9.73
C GLY A 369 -0.53 -26.16 -9.21
N THR A 370 -0.26 -25.07 -9.93
CA THR A 370 -0.45 -23.71 -9.44
C THR A 370 -1.87 -23.19 -9.70
N THR A 371 -2.34 -22.30 -8.82
CA THR A 371 -3.62 -21.58 -8.97
C THR A 371 -3.35 -20.13 -9.36
N ALA A 372 -4.32 -19.45 -9.98
CA ALA A 372 -4.15 -18.06 -10.43
C ALA A 372 -3.76 -17.11 -9.27
N GLY A 373 -4.44 -17.22 -8.13
CA GLY A 373 -4.13 -16.41 -6.95
C GLY A 373 -2.74 -16.69 -6.37
N PHE A 374 -2.27 -17.94 -6.43
CA PHE A 374 -0.91 -18.29 -6.01
C PHE A 374 0.14 -17.73 -6.99
N GLU A 375 -0.09 -17.84 -8.30
CA GLU A 375 0.79 -17.27 -9.33
C GLU A 375 0.91 -15.74 -9.17
N LEU A 376 -0.21 -15.05 -8.91
CA LEU A 376 -0.20 -13.61 -8.67
C LEU A 376 0.60 -13.24 -7.41
N ALA A 377 0.42 -13.97 -6.31
CA ALA A 377 1.18 -13.71 -5.09
C ALA A 377 2.69 -13.94 -5.28
N VAL A 378 3.08 -15.00 -6.01
CA VAL A 378 4.48 -15.25 -6.36
C VAL A 378 5.02 -14.15 -7.29
N LEU A 379 4.24 -13.66 -8.25
CA LEU A 379 4.63 -12.53 -9.09
C LEU A 379 4.92 -11.27 -8.26
N VAL A 380 4.04 -10.91 -7.33
CA VAL A 380 4.25 -9.75 -6.44
C VAL A 380 5.51 -9.94 -5.60
N PHE A 381 5.70 -11.13 -5.01
CA PHE A 381 6.92 -11.48 -4.28
C PHE A 381 8.19 -11.32 -5.13
N CYS A 382 8.18 -11.80 -6.38
CA CYS A 382 9.30 -11.70 -7.30
C CYS A 382 9.67 -10.25 -7.62
N VAL A 383 8.66 -9.42 -7.90
CA VAL A 383 8.85 -7.99 -8.20
C VAL A 383 9.44 -7.29 -6.99
N GLU A 384 8.91 -7.57 -5.81
CA GLU A 384 9.36 -6.96 -4.57
C GLU A 384 10.79 -7.36 -4.22
N CYS A 385 11.14 -8.65 -4.30
CA CYS A 385 12.51 -9.15 -4.12
C CYS A 385 13.51 -8.54 -5.14
N ALA A 386 13.09 -8.37 -6.40
CA ALA A 386 13.94 -7.74 -7.41
C ALA A 386 14.16 -6.25 -7.12
N LEU A 387 13.11 -5.52 -6.69
CA LEU A 387 13.19 -4.09 -6.39
C LEU A 387 14.07 -3.80 -5.16
N THR A 388 13.94 -4.59 -4.10
CA THR A 388 14.79 -4.44 -2.90
C THR A 388 16.26 -4.67 -3.25
N THR A 389 16.54 -5.73 -4.01
CA THR A 389 17.90 -6.07 -4.45
C THR A 389 18.48 -5.02 -5.41
N LEU A 390 17.68 -4.51 -6.35
CA LEU A 390 18.09 -3.42 -7.26
C LEU A 390 18.43 -2.14 -6.51
N THR A 391 17.75 -1.87 -5.39
CA THR A 391 18.06 -0.72 -4.53
C THR A 391 19.41 -0.91 -3.85
N CYS A 392 19.73 -2.13 -3.38
CA CYS A 392 21.07 -2.45 -2.87
C CYS A 392 22.15 -2.24 -3.95
N ILE A 393 21.92 -2.72 -5.17
CA ILE A 393 22.83 -2.51 -6.32
C ILE A 393 23.00 -1.03 -6.62
N TYR A 394 21.92 -0.26 -6.62
CA TYR A 394 21.95 1.18 -6.85
C TYR A 394 22.83 1.89 -5.82
N ASP A 395 22.72 1.53 -4.54
CA ASP A 395 23.55 2.11 -3.48
C ASP A 395 25.04 1.75 -3.66
N VAL A 396 25.36 0.50 -4.02
CA VAL A 396 26.74 0.04 -4.30
C VAL A 396 27.42 0.87 -5.38
N PHE A 397 26.69 1.26 -6.44
CA PHE A 397 27.24 2.12 -7.48
C PHE A 397 27.69 3.49 -6.94
N HIS A 398 26.99 4.01 -5.92
CA HIS A 398 27.22 5.32 -5.34
C HIS A 398 28.17 5.33 -4.13
N TRP A 399 28.67 4.17 -3.70
CA TRP A 399 29.67 4.11 -2.62
C TRP A 399 30.96 4.86 -2.97
N ASP A 400 31.62 5.41 -1.95
CA ASP A 400 32.82 6.23 -2.13
C ASP A 400 33.94 5.42 -2.82
N PRO A 401 34.45 5.85 -3.98
CA PRO A 401 35.55 5.18 -4.68
C PRO A 401 36.87 5.17 -3.88
N ALA A 402 37.03 6.02 -2.86
CA ALA A 402 38.17 5.97 -1.95
C ALA A 402 38.09 4.81 -0.94
N VAL A 403 36.89 4.26 -0.70
CA VAL A 403 36.65 3.16 0.25
C VAL A 403 36.49 1.83 -0.48
N TYR A 404 35.82 1.82 -1.64
CA TYR A 404 35.55 0.61 -2.42
C TYR A 404 36.06 0.73 -3.86
N SER A 405 36.95 -0.17 -4.25
CA SER A 405 37.45 -0.23 -5.63
C SER A 405 36.35 -0.68 -6.60
N GLN A 406 36.46 -0.30 -7.88
CA GLN A 406 35.49 -0.71 -8.91
C GLN A 406 35.39 -2.24 -9.05
N ALA A 407 36.50 -2.96 -8.86
CA ALA A 407 36.51 -4.42 -8.89
C ALA A 407 35.67 -5.01 -7.75
N GLN A 408 35.78 -4.46 -6.54
CA GLN A 408 34.95 -4.89 -5.39
C GLN A 408 33.47 -4.57 -5.62
N LYS A 409 33.15 -3.38 -6.15
CA LYS A 409 31.77 -3.03 -6.52
C LYS A 409 31.18 -4.03 -7.52
N ASN A 410 31.95 -4.43 -8.54
CA ASN A 410 31.49 -5.42 -9.51
C ASN A 410 31.22 -6.80 -8.87
N VAL A 411 32.03 -7.22 -7.89
CA VAL A 411 31.77 -8.48 -7.16
C VAL A 411 30.46 -8.40 -6.39
N PHE A 412 30.19 -7.28 -5.69
CA PHE A 412 28.91 -7.08 -5.01
C PHE A 412 27.73 -7.10 -6.00
N VAL A 413 27.82 -6.34 -7.08
CA VAL A 413 26.72 -6.23 -8.06
C VAL A 413 26.44 -7.55 -8.78
N PHE A 414 27.46 -8.23 -9.29
CA PHE A 414 27.26 -9.38 -10.18
C PHE A 414 27.25 -10.72 -9.46
N ASN A 415 28.04 -10.89 -8.39
CA ASN A 415 28.15 -12.18 -7.71
C ASN A 415 27.23 -12.26 -6.49
N LEU A 416 27.15 -11.19 -5.69
CA LEU A 416 26.36 -11.19 -4.47
C LEU A 416 24.89 -10.86 -4.75
N TYR A 417 24.60 -9.69 -5.31
CA TYR A 417 23.22 -9.22 -5.52
C TYR A 417 22.59 -9.68 -6.84
N GLY A 418 23.39 -9.81 -7.91
CA GLY A 418 22.93 -10.14 -9.25
C GLY A 418 22.01 -11.37 -9.33
N PRO A 419 22.37 -12.52 -8.71
CA PRO A 419 21.50 -13.70 -8.70
C PRO A 419 20.11 -13.43 -8.10
N TRP A 420 20.04 -12.59 -7.06
CA TRP A 420 18.79 -12.20 -6.38
C TRP A 420 17.94 -11.19 -7.16
N VAL A 421 18.44 -10.65 -8.28
CA VAL A 421 17.60 -9.93 -9.26
C VAL A 421 17.15 -10.87 -10.37
N VAL A 422 18.09 -11.64 -10.94
CA VAL A 422 17.84 -12.45 -12.12
C VAL A 422 16.88 -13.60 -11.83
N ILE A 423 17.07 -14.30 -10.71
CA ILE A 423 16.25 -15.46 -10.37
C ILE A 423 14.78 -15.05 -10.13
N PRO A 424 14.48 -14.03 -9.29
CA PRO A 424 13.12 -13.53 -9.13
C PRO A 424 12.53 -12.96 -10.44
N ALA A 425 13.31 -12.28 -11.27
CA ALA A 425 12.83 -11.76 -12.55
C ALA A 425 12.35 -12.90 -13.48
N LEU A 426 13.12 -13.99 -13.58
CA LEU A 426 12.75 -15.15 -14.39
C LEU A 426 11.52 -15.88 -13.82
N MET A 427 11.46 -16.05 -12.50
CA MET A 427 10.31 -16.67 -11.82
C MET A 427 9.04 -15.80 -11.98
N GLY A 428 9.17 -14.48 -11.81
CA GLY A 428 8.08 -13.52 -12.01
C GLY A 428 7.57 -13.52 -13.45
N LEU A 429 8.46 -13.55 -14.45
CA LEU A 429 8.07 -13.66 -15.85
C LEU A 429 7.30 -14.96 -16.13
N ASP A 430 7.71 -16.09 -15.56
CA ASP A 430 6.97 -17.35 -15.69
C ASP A 430 5.57 -17.25 -15.07
N MET A 431 5.45 -16.68 -13.87
CA MET A 431 4.14 -16.47 -13.22
C MET A 431 3.23 -15.55 -14.04
N TRP A 432 3.77 -14.45 -14.54
CA TRP A 432 3.05 -13.52 -15.42
C TRP A 432 2.51 -14.22 -16.67
N LEU A 433 3.34 -15.03 -17.35
CA LEU A 433 2.93 -15.78 -18.53
C LEU A 433 1.84 -16.82 -18.23
N ARG A 434 1.89 -17.47 -17.06
CA ARG A 434 0.82 -18.39 -16.61
C ARG A 434 -0.50 -17.65 -16.37
N ILE A 435 -0.45 -16.49 -15.72
CA ILE A 435 -1.62 -15.64 -15.47
C ILE A 435 -2.22 -15.16 -16.81
N LEU A 436 -1.39 -14.67 -17.73
CA LEU A 436 -1.85 -14.25 -19.06
C LEU A 436 -2.57 -15.38 -19.81
N LYS A 437 -2.03 -16.60 -19.74
CA LYS A 437 -2.66 -17.78 -20.37
C LYS A 437 -4.04 -18.10 -19.77
N ARG A 438 -4.26 -17.78 -18.50
CA ARG A 438 -5.54 -17.98 -17.82
C ARG A 438 -6.56 -16.88 -18.16
N VAL A 439 -6.09 -15.65 -18.33
CA VAL A 439 -6.94 -14.48 -18.66
C VAL A 439 -7.31 -14.47 -20.14
N ASN A 440 -6.41 -14.92 -21.03
CA ASN A 440 -6.62 -14.97 -22.48
C ASN A 440 -6.66 -16.42 -23.00
N PRO A 441 -7.74 -17.19 -22.78
CA PRO A 441 -7.84 -18.58 -23.23
C PRO A 441 -7.86 -18.74 -24.77
N ALA A 442 -8.09 -17.66 -25.53
CA ALA A 442 -8.25 -17.68 -26.99
C ALA A 442 -7.00 -18.10 -27.79
N ASP A 443 -5.80 -18.04 -27.20
CA ASP A 443 -4.54 -18.43 -27.88
C ASP A 443 -4.16 -19.92 -27.69
N GLY A 444 -4.90 -20.67 -26.87
CA GLY A 444 -4.60 -22.07 -26.55
C GLY A 444 -5.01 -23.10 -27.61
N THR A 445 -5.93 -22.75 -28.51
CA THR A 445 -6.54 -23.68 -29.48
C THR A 445 -5.79 -23.80 -30.81
N LYS A 446 -4.73 -23.01 -31.05
CA LYS A 446 -3.98 -23.05 -32.32
C LYS A 446 -2.78 -23.99 -32.36
N LYS A 447 -2.52 -24.82 -31.33
CA LYS A 447 -1.33 -25.71 -31.29
C LYS A 447 -1.60 -27.21 -31.21
N LEU A 448 -2.83 -27.66 -31.50
CA LEU A 448 -3.14 -29.09 -31.69
C LEU A 448 -4.11 -29.23 -32.88
N GLN A 449 -3.59 -29.06 -34.09
CA GLN A 449 -4.09 -29.69 -35.31
C GLN A 449 -2.89 -30.11 -36.16
#